data_AF-A0A7X9BPS9-F1
#
_entry.id   AF-A0A7X9BPS9-F1
#
_cell.length_a   1.000
_cell.length_b   1.000
_cell.length_c   1.000
_cell.angle_alpha   90.00
_cell.angle_beta   90.00
_cell.angle_gamma   90.00
#
_symmetry.space_group_name_H-M   'P 1'
#
loop_
_entity.id
_entity.type
_entity.pdbx_description
1 polymer ?
#
loop_
_entity_poly.entity_id
_entity_poly.type
_entity_poly.pdbx_seq_one_letter_code
_entity_poly.pdbx_strand_id
1 'polypeptide(L)'
;ENLNFIADTLGRRKKETARDTIRRYFLNDFYKDHVRTYKKRPIYWLFTSSGRGKAFNALVYLHRYQPDTVAILRTDYLHRLQDVLEVEKQHLQRIINEEAGSRSARSADKKLARLDRQLQELNKYEEVVHHYADMRIDLDLDDGVKVNYAKLGELLAKI
;
A
#
# COMPACT_ATOMS: atom_id res chain seq x y z
N GLU A 1 -18.36 1.57 21.58
CA GLU A 1 -18.10 2.94 22.06
C GLU A 1 -16.73 3.47 21.62
N ASN A 2 -15.62 2.83 22.01
CA ASN A 2 -14.25 3.29 21.72
C ASN A 2 -13.95 3.54 20.23
N LEU A 3 -14.39 2.66 19.33
CA LEU A 3 -14.18 2.85 17.88
C LEU A 3 -14.92 4.08 17.34
N ASN A 4 -16.08 4.42 17.91
CA ASN A 4 -16.82 5.60 17.47
C ASN A 4 -16.08 6.87 17.87
N PHE A 5 -15.62 6.93 19.12
CA PHE A 5 -14.81 8.04 19.61
C PHE A 5 -13.54 8.26 18.77
N ILE A 6 -12.80 7.18 18.45
CA ILE A 6 -11.59 7.27 17.61
C ILE A 6 -11.95 7.78 16.21
N ALA A 7 -13.02 7.26 15.59
CA ALA A 7 -13.40 7.71 14.26
C ALA A 7 -13.85 9.17 14.22
N ASP A 8 -14.57 9.64 15.24
CA ASP A 8 -15.04 11.03 15.30
C ASP A 8 -13.86 12.01 15.44
N THR A 9 -12.83 11.66 16.24
CA THR A 9 -11.60 12.47 16.35
C THR A 9 -10.78 12.50 15.07
N LEU A 10 -10.84 11.44 14.24
CA LEU A 10 -10.21 11.36 12.92
C LEU A 10 -11.03 12.01 11.80
N GLY A 11 -12.13 12.71 12.12
CA GLY A 11 -12.97 13.40 11.14
C GLY A 11 -13.84 12.44 10.34
N ARG A 12 -14.69 11.68 11.02
CA ARG A 12 -15.70 10.80 10.41
C ARG A 12 -16.61 11.57 9.45
N ARG A 13 -16.80 11.03 8.25
CA ARG A 13 -17.77 11.58 7.27
C ARG A 13 -19.16 11.02 7.54
N LYS A 14 -20.21 11.78 7.17
CA LYS A 14 -21.63 11.44 7.41
C LYS A 14 -22.06 10.04 6.93
N LYS A 15 -21.38 9.45 5.93
CA LYS A 15 -21.71 8.14 5.34
C LYS A 15 -20.69 7.04 5.69
N GLU A 16 -19.77 7.29 6.62
CA GLU A 16 -18.73 6.32 6.97
C GLU A 16 -19.03 5.64 8.31
N THR A 17 -18.83 4.33 8.37
CA THR A 17 -18.76 3.65 9.67
C THR A 17 -17.47 4.02 10.41
N ALA A 18 -17.37 3.65 11.69
CA ALA A 18 -16.11 3.76 12.45
C ALA A 18 -14.92 3.13 11.72
N ARG A 19 -15.12 1.91 11.23
CA ARG A 19 -14.07 1.14 10.56
C ARG A 19 -13.68 1.77 9.24
N ASP A 20 -14.65 2.27 8.46
CA ASP A 20 -14.37 2.95 7.20
C ASP A 20 -13.55 4.22 7.41
N THR A 21 -13.90 4.99 8.45
CA THR A 21 -13.19 6.21 8.83
C THR A 21 -11.73 5.89 9.19
N ILE A 22 -11.52 4.92 10.07
CA ILE A 22 -10.18 4.52 10.52
C ILE A 22 -9.36 3.98 9.33
N ARG A 23 -9.95 3.12 8.50
CA ARG A 23 -9.28 2.60 7.29
C ARG A 23 -8.92 3.72 6.31
N ARG A 24 -9.84 4.66 6.06
CA ARG A 24 -9.58 5.81 5.19
C ARG A 24 -8.42 6.65 5.72
N TYR A 25 -8.40 6.90 7.04
CA TYR A 25 -7.34 7.66 7.69
C TYR A 25 -5.97 7.01 7.46
N PHE A 26 -5.84 5.71 7.73
CA PHE A 26 -4.57 5.00 7.53
C PHE A 26 -4.09 5.01 6.07
N LEU A 27 -5.00 4.94 5.10
CA LEU A 27 -4.63 4.92 3.68
C LEU A 27 -4.24 6.31 3.12
N ASN A 28 -4.75 7.40 3.68
CA ASN A 28 -4.69 8.72 3.04
C ASN A 28 -4.01 9.81 3.87
N ASP A 29 -4.17 9.76 5.18
CA ASP A 29 -3.93 10.90 6.07
C ASP A 29 -2.84 10.57 7.09
N PHE A 30 -2.85 9.35 7.65
CA PHE A 30 -1.89 8.89 8.66
C PHE A 30 -0.44 9.22 8.30
N TYR A 31 0.02 8.82 7.11
CA TYR A 31 1.43 9.02 6.76
C TYR A 31 1.81 10.50 6.63
N LYS A 32 0.90 11.34 6.16
CA LYS A 32 1.12 12.80 6.07
C LYS A 32 1.24 13.41 7.46
N ASP A 33 0.33 13.05 8.36
CA ASP A 33 0.36 13.49 9.75
C ASP A 33 1.61 12.99 10.47
N HIS A 34 2.00 11.75 10.20
CA HIS A 34 3.20 11.12 10.75
C HIS A 34 4.47 11.87 10.31
N VAL A 35 4.63 12.13 9.01
CA VAL A 35 5.75 12.92 8.47
C VAL A 35 5.80 14.33 9.08
N ARG A 36 4.64 14.99 9.23
CA ARG A 36 4.54 16.31 9.88
C ARG A 36 4.96 16.27 11.35
N THR A 37 4.42 15.32 12.10
CA THR A 37 4.69 15.14 13.54
C THR A 37 6.18 14.94 13.80
N TYR A 38 6.85 14.15 12.97
CA TYR A 38 8.27 13.88 13.07
C TYR A 38 9.14 14.87 12.28
N LYS A 39 8.62 16.03 11.86
CA LYS A 39 9.38 17.10 11.17
C LYS A 39 10.22 16.57 9.99
N LYS A 40 9.61 15.78 9.10
CA LYS A 40 10.26 15.10 7.94
C LYS A 40 11.35 14.09 8.33
N ARG A 41 11.24 13.46 9.50
CA ARG A 41 12.09 12.36 9.97
C ARG A 41 11.24 11.21 10.53
N PRO A 42 10.31 10.65 9.72
CA PRO A 42 9.34 9.68 10.21
C PRO A 42 10.03 8.39 10.68
N ILE A 43 9.52 7.79 11.76
CA ILE A 43 10.00 6.49 12.28
C ILE A 43 9.27 5.27 11.68
N TYR A 44 8.09 5.48 11.08
CA TYR A 44 7.42 4.52 10.21
C TYR A 44 7.62 4.98 8.79
N TRP A 45 8.09 4.09 7.92
CA TRP A 45 8.35 4.36 6.51
C TRP A 45 7.29 3.69 5.66
N LEU A 46 6.74 4.44 4.71
CA LEU A 46 5.69 3.96 3.83
C LEU A 46 6.32 3.48 2.53
N PHE A 47 6.41 2.17 2.38
CA PHE A 47 6.67 1.51 1.10
C PHE A 47 5.39 1.60 0.27
N THR A 48 5.47 2.18 -0.91
CA THR A 48 4.27 2.43 -1.73
C THR A 48 4.61 2.33 -3.21
N SER A 49 3.71 1.69 -3.96
CA SER A 49 3.83 1.67 -5.40
C SER A 49 3.67 3.08 -5.96
N SER A 50 4.63 3.51 -6.79
CA SER A 50 4.65 4.86 -7.32
C SER A 50 3.43 5.09 -8.23
N GLY A 51 2.59 6.06 -7.88
CA GLY A 51 1.41 6.39 -8.67
C GLY A 51 0.28 7.05 -7.88
N ARG A 52 -0.80 7.40 -8.58
CA ARG A 52 -2.07 7.82 -7.93
C ARG A 52 -2.83 6.63 -7.35
N GLY A 53 -2.59 5.41 -7.85
CA GLY A 53 -3.37 4.23 -7.49
C GLY A 53 -3.05 3.68 -6.11
N LYS A 54 -1.80 3.84 -5.64
CA LYS A 54 -1.32 3.31 -4.36
C LYS A 54 -1.66 1.82 -4.22
N ALA A 55 -1.45 1.07 -5.30
CA ALA A 55 -1.83 -0.33 -5.41
C ALA A 55 -1.18 -1.19 -4.31
N PHE A 56 0.05 -0.83 -3.91
CA PHE A 56 0.72 -1.36 -2.73
C PHE A 56 0.98 -0.26 -1.69
N ASN A 57 0.74 -0.57 -0.42
CA ASN A 57 1.17 0.23 0.72
C ASN A 57 1.57 -0.68 1.87
N ALA A 58 2.75 -0.46 2.44
CA ALA A 58 3.20 -1.13 3.66
C ALA A 58 3.92 -0.13 4.56
N LEU A 59 3.62 -0.18 5.86
CA LEU A 59 4.30 0.61 6.88
C LEU A 59 5.35 -0.27 7.56
N VAL A 60 6.61 0.14 7.48
CA VAL A 60 7.75 -0.53 8.11
C VAL A 60 8.30 0.36 9.20
N TYR A 61 8.56 -0.21 10.37
CA TYR A 61 9.13 0.54 11.49
C TYR A 61 10.66 0.57 11.38
N LEU A 62 11.25 1.76 11.29
CA LEU A 62 12.68 1.97 11.06
C LEU A 62 13.57 1.19 12.03
N HIS A 63 13.28 1.24 13.33
CA HIS A 63 14.12 0.57 14.34
C HIS A 63 13.99 -0.97 14.34
N ARG A 64 13.09 -1.51 13.52
CA ARG A 64 12.96 -2.96 13.28
C ARG A 64 13.34 -3.34 11.85
N TYR A 65 13.83 -2.39 11.07
CA TYR A 65 14.35 -2.68 9.74
C TYR A 65 15.57 -3.60 9.88
N GLN A 66 15.65 -4.57 8.99
CA GLN A 66 16.74 -5.52 8.84
C GLN A 66 17.10 -5.62 7.35
N PRO A 67 18.32 -6.03 6.97
CA PRO A 67 18.74 -6.13 5.56
C PRO A 67 17.84 -7.01 4.68
N ASP A 68 17.09 -7.95 5.27
CA ASP A 68 16.13 -8.83 4.59
C ASP A 68 14.70 -8.27 4.55
N THR A 69 14.42 -7.11 5.15
CA THR A 69 13.07 -6.53 5.23
C THR A 69 12.44 -6.32 3.86
N VAL A 70 13.23 -5.87 2.87
CA VAL A 70 12.73 -5.67 1.50
C VAL A 70 12.40 -7.02 0.83
N ALA A 71 13.20 -8.06 1.08
CA ALA A 71 12.94 -9.40 0.57
C ALA A 71 11.65 -9.99 1.16
N ILE A 72 11.46 -9.86 2.48
CA ILE A 72 10.23 -10.29 3.17
C ILE A 72 9.02 -9.50 2.64
N LEU A 73 9.16 -8.18 2.47
CA LEU A 73 8.10 -7.33 1.90
C LEU A 73 7.69 -7.80 0.49
N ARG A 74 8.67 -8.22 -0.31
CA ARG A 74 8.46 -8.74 -1.66
C ARG A 74 7.69 -10.06 -1.64
N THR A 75 8.18 -11.08 -0.93
CA THR A 75 7.61 -12.43 -0.99
C THR A 75 6.32 -12.56 -0.21
N ASP A 76 6.27 -12.01 1.00
CA ASP A 76 5.20 -12.34 1.95
C ASP A 76 3.98 -11.43 1.77
N TYR A 77 4.19 -10.24 1.18
CA TYR A 77 3.17 -9.21 1.04
C TYR A 77 2.90 -8.83 -0.41
N LEU A 78 3.92 -8.48 -1.20
CA LEU A 78 3.71 -7.99 -2.56
C LEU A 78 3.24 -9.10 -3.50
N HIS A 79 3.97 -10.22 -3.58
CA HIS A 79 3.57 -11.38 -4.39
C HIS A 79 2.23 -11.94 -3.93
N ARG A 80 2.03 -12.08 -2.61
CA ARG A 80 0.74 -12.49 -2.05
C ARG A 80 -0.41 -11.59 -2.48
N LEU A 81 -0.21 -10.27 -2.54
CA LEU A 81 -1.23 -9.35 -3.01
C LEU A 81 -1.51 -9.54 -4.51
N GLN A 82 -0.48 -9.73 -5.33
CA GLN A 82 -0.64 -10.01 -6.76
C GLN A 82 -1.46 -11.28 -6.98
N ASP A 83 -1.14 -12.38 -6.28
CA ASP A 83 -1.86 -13.65 -6.37
C ASP A 83 -3.36 -13.50 -6.06
N VAL A 84 -3.67 -12.81 -4.96
CA VAL A 84 -5.07 -12.55 -4.56
C VAL A 84 -5.82 -11.75 -5.61
N LEU A 85 -5.17 -10.73 -6.19
CA LEU A 85 -5.79 -9.91 -7.23
C LEU A 85 -5.97 -10.69 -8.54
N GLU A 86 -5.02 -11.55 -8.91
CA GLU A 86 -5.14 -12.38 -10.12
C GLU A 86 -6.29 -13.40 -9.99
N VAL A 87 -6.50 -13.97 -8.81
CA VAL A 87 -7.66 -14.85 -8.54
C VAL A 87 -8.97 -14.06 -8.67
N GLU A 88 -9.06 -12.85 -8.10
CA GLU A 88 -10.24 -12.00 -8.23
C GLU A 88 -10.47 -11.59 -9.70
N LYS A 89 -9.41 -11.33 -10.46
CA LYS A 89 -9.49 -11.05 -11.90
C LYS A 89 -10.18 -12.19 -12.66
N GLN A 90 -9.74 -13.43 -12.43
CA GLN A 90 -10.33 -14.61 -13.05
C GLN A 90 -11.79 -14.81 -12.63
N HIS A 91 -12.12 -14.50 -11.37
CA HIS A 91 -13.49 -14.55 -10.89
C HIS A 91 -14.40 -13.53 -11.60
N LEU A 92 -13.94 -12.27 -11.73
CA LEU A 92 -14.68 -11.23 -12.44
C LEU A 92 -14.87 -11.58 -13.92
N GLN A 93 -13.85 -12.15 -14.56
CA GLN A 93 -13.95 -12.59 -15.96
C GLN A 93 -15.01 -13.68 -16.15
N ARG A 94 -15.14 -14.62 -15.21
CA ARG A 94 -16.21 -15.63 -15.23
C ARG A 94 -17.59 -14.99 -15.13
N ILE A 95 -17.80 -14.04 -14.20
CA ILE A 95 -19.07 -13.32 -14.07
C ILE A 95 -19.44 -12.60 -15.37
N ILE A 96 -18.47 -11.93 -16.01
CA ILE A 96 -18.69 -11.21 -17.28
C ILE A 96 -19.16 -12.17 -18.38
N ASN A 97 -18.54 -13.36 -18.46
CA ASN A 97 -18.84 -14.35 -19.48
C ASN A 97 -20.19 -15.07 -19.23
N GLU A 98 -20.47 -15.45 -17.98
CA GLU A 98 -21.67 -16.20 -17.59
C GLU A 98 -22.93 -15.32 -17.56
N GLU A 99 -22.80 -14.06 -17.18
CA GLU A 99 -23.93 -13.13 -17.03
C GLU A 99 -23.92 -12.01 -18.10
N ALA A 100 -23.47 -12.35 -19.31
CA ALA A 100 -23.27 -11.39 -20.40
C ALA A 100 -24.48 -10.45 -20.62
N GLY A 101 -24.21 -9.15 -20.69
CA GLY A 101 -25.24 -8.12 -20.88
C GLY A 101 -26.00 -7.69 -19.61
N SER A 102 -25.85 -8.39 -18.49
CA SER A 102 -26.50 -8.07 -17.22
C SER A 102 -25.90 -6.82 -16.54
N ARG A 103 -26.60 -6.28 -15.54
CA ARG A 103 -26.06 -5.20 -14.68
C ARG A 103 -24.84 -5.66 -13.89
N SER A 104 -24.79 -6.94 -13.53
CA SER A 104 -23.69 -7.55 -12.77
C SER A 104 -22.44 -7.65 -13.65
N ALA A 105 -22.56 -8.13 -14.89
CA ALA A 105 -21.46 -8.12 -15.86
C ALA A 105 -20.87 -6.71 -16.07
N ARG A 106 -21.72 -5.69 -16.27
CA ARG A 106 -21.24 -4.29 -16.40
C ARG A 106 -20.53 -3.76 -15.14
N SER A 107 -20.92 -4.24 -13.96
CA SER A 107 -20.26 -3.90 -12.70
C SER A 107 -18.91 -4.61 -12.58
N ALA A 108 -18.87 -5.89 -12.97
CA ALA A 108 -17.67 -6.69 -13.02
C ALA A 108 -16.65 -6.13 -14.02
N ASP A 109 -17.05 -5.68 -15.22
CA ASP A 109 -16.19 -5.00 -16.19
C ASP A 109 -15.48 -3.78 -15.60
N LYS A 110 -16.22 -2.94 -14.86
CA LYS A 110 -15.66 -1.75 -14.21
C LYS A 110 -14.65 -2.11 -13.12
N LYS A 111 -14.93 -3.16 -12.35
CA LYS A 111 -14.00 -3.68 -11.33
C LYS A 111 -12.76 -4.27 -11.98
N LEU A 112 -12.92 -5.05 -13.03
CA LEU A 112 -11.84 -5.68 -13.80
C LEU A 112 -10.88 -4.61 -14.33
N ALA A 113 -11.40 -3.55 -14.97
CA ALA A 113 -10.58 -2.45 -15.46
C ALA A 113 -9.82 -1.71 -14.35
N ARG A 114 -10.37 -1.64 -13.13
CA ARG A 114 -9.64 -1.08 -11.98
C ARG A 114 -8.55 -2.03 -11.50
N LEU A 115 -8.87 -3.32 -11.41
CA LEU A 115 -7.96 -4.35 -10.94
C LEU A 115 -6.76 -4.50 -11.89
N ASP A 116 -6.98 -4.47 -13.21
CA ASP A 116 -5.90 -4.50 -14.20
C ASP A 116 -4.93 -3.33 -14.03
N ARG A 117 -5.43 -2.12 -13.74
CA ARG A 117 -4.56 -0.96 -13.44
C ARG A 117 -3.76 -1.18 -12.16
N GLN A 118 -4.36 -1.79 -11.14
CA GLN A 118 -3.67 -2.11 -9.89
C GLN A 118 -2.57 -3.14 -10.13
N LEU A 119 -2.85 -4.24 -10.84
CA LEU A 119 -1.85 -5.26 -11.19
C LEU A 119 -0.70 -4.68 -12.02
N GLN A 120 -0.99 -3.83 -13.01
CA GLN A 120 0.05 -3.14 -13.78
C GLN A 120 0.95 -2.26 -12.90
N GLU A 121 0.37 -1.53 -11.94
CA GLU A 121 1.13 -0.73 -10.98
C GLU A 121 1.97 -1.63 -10.03
N LEU A 122 1.41 -2.75 -9.57
CA LEU A 122 2.12 -3.72 -8.72
C LEU A 122 3.29 -4.37 -9.44
N ASN A 123 3.13 -4.79 -10.70
CA ASN A 123 4.20 -5.44 -11.47
C ASN A 123 5.39 -4.50 -11.67
N LYS A 124 5.12 -3.23 -12.02
CA LYS A 124 6.18 -2.21 -12.13
C LYS A 124 6.88 -1.96 -10.80
N TYR A 125 6.13 -1.95 -9.71
CA TYR A 125 6.72 -1.78 -8.39
C TYR A 125 7.53 -3.01 -7.95
N GLU A 126 7.10 -4.23 -8.33
CA GLU A 126 7.82 -5.48 -8.04
C GLU A 126 9.21 -5.48 -8.66
N GLU A 127 9.39 -4.96 -9.87
CA GLU A 127 10.70 -4.82 -10.51
C GLU A 127 11.67 -3.95 -9.66
N VAL A 128 11.16 -2.83 -9.12
CA VAL A 128 11.95 -1.96 -8.22
C VAL A 128 12.24 -2.69 -6.91
N VAL A 129 11.22 -3.29 -6.29
CA VAL A 129 11.37 -4.04 -5.03
C VAL A 129 12.35 -5.21 -5.19
N HIS A 130 12.34 -5.90 -6.32
CA HIS A 130 13.27 -6.98 -6.65
C HIS A 130 14.72 -6.49 -6.61
N HIS A 131 15.01 -5.41 -7.34
CA HIS A 131 16.35 -4.84 -7.39
C HIS A 131 16.89 -4.50 -5.99
N TYR A 132 16.06 -3.84 -5.17
CA TYR A 132 16.46 -3.47 -3.81
C TYR A 132 16.52 -4.66 -2.85
N ALA A 133 15.70 -5.70 -3.06
CA ALA A 133 15.78 -6.93 -2.27
C ALA A 133 17.13 -7.63 -2.46
N ASP A 134 17.66 -7.65 -3.69
CA ASP A 134 18.97 -8.25 -3.99
C ASP A 134 20.13 -7.44 -3.39
N MET A 135 19.99 -6.11 -3.33
CA MET A 135 21.00 -5.23 -2.71
C MET A 135 21.16 -5.45 -1.21
N ARG A 136 20.13 -5.97 -0.52
CA ARG A 136 20.10 -6.21 0.94
C ARG A 136 20.67 -5.03 1.74
N ILE A 137 20.17 -3.83 1.44
CA ILE A 137 20.68 -2.57 2.02
C ILE A 137 20.53 -2.62 3.54
N ASP A 138 21.65 -2.46 4.23
CA ASP A 138 21.70 -2.28 5.68
C ASP A 138 21.60 -0.80 6.08
N LEU A 139 20.96 -0.53 7.22
CA LEU A 139 20.71 0.82 7.71
C LEU A 139 21.36 1.03 9.07
N ASP A 140 22.39 1.88 9.10
CA ASP A 140 22.99 2.35 10.34
C ASP A 140 22.15 3.48 10.93
N LEU A 141 21.55 3.27 12.11
CA LEU A 141 20.69 4.28 12.75
C LEU A 141 21.43 5.57 13.12
N ASP A 142 22.76 5.52 13.29
CA ASP A 142 23.58 6.69 13.62
C ASP A 142 23.71 7.67 12.45
N ASP A 143 23.56 7.21 11.20
CA ASP A 143 23.44 8.06 10.01
C ASP A 143 22.19 8.96 10.04
N GLY A 144 21.21 8.56 10.86
CA GLY A 144 19.94 9.25 11.03
C GLY A 144 18.96 9.06 9.86
N VAL A 145 17.71 9.48 10.09
CA VAL A 145 16.59 9.17 9.19
C VAL A 145 16.81 9.65 7.76
N LYS A 146 17.34 10.86 7.55
CA LYS A 146 17.44 11.45 6.20
C LYS A 146 18.38 10.66 5.28
N VAL A 147 19.54 10.26 5.81
CA VAL A 147 20.55 9.51 5.05
C VAL A 147 20.02 8.12 4.74
N ASN A 148 19.49 7.42 5.74
CA ASN A 148 18.93 6.09 5.55
C ASN A 148 17.70 6.06 4.63
N TYR A 149 16.83 7.08 4.70
CA TYR A 149 15.67 7.17 3.82
C TYR A 149 16.08 7.30 2.35
N ALA A 150 17.15 8.05 2.07
CA ALA A 150 17.67 8.22 0.73
C ALA A 150 18.23 6.90 0.14
N LYS A 151 18.76 6.01 0.99
CA LYS A 151 19.27 4.68 0.56
C LYS A 151 18.17 3.82 -0.05
N LEU A 152 16.92 3.92 0.41
CA LEU A 152 15.79 3.14 -0.10
C LEU A 152 15.02 3.83 -1.24
N GLY A 153 15.38 5.09 -1.55
CA GLY A 153 15.02 5.79 -2.79
C GLY A 153 13.57 5.62 -3.24
N GLU A 154 13.40 4.93 -4.38
CA GLU A 154 12.13 4.81 -5.11
C GLU A 154 11.11 3.87 -4.44
N LEU A 155 11.53 3.10 -3.43
CA LEU A 155 10.63 2.19 -2.70
C LEU A 155 9.64 2.95 -1.81
N LEU A 156 10.03 4.14 -1.36
CA LEU A 156 9.35 4.86 -0.30
C LEU A 156 8.54 6.05 -0.81
N ALA A 157 7.51 6.42 -0.07
CA ALA A 157 6.78 7.67 -0.27
C ALA A 157 7.71 8.89 -0.13
N LYS A 158 7.44 9.99 -0.83
CA LYS A 158 8.23 11.23 -0.68
C LYS A 158 7.86 11.96 0.62
N ILE A 159 8.86 12.56 1.30
CA ILE A 159 8.72 13.27 2.60
C ILE A 159 9.16 14.74 2.56
#